data_AF-A0A945GV85-F1
#
_entry.id   AF-A0A945GV85-F1
#
_cell.length_a   1.000
_cell.length_b   1.000
_cell.length_c   1.000
_cell.angle_alpha   90.00
_cell.angle_beta   90.00
_cell.angle_gamma   90.00
#
_symmetry.space_group_name_H-M   'P 1'
#
loop_
_entity.id
_entity.type
_entity.pdbx_description
1 polymer ?
#
loop_
_entity_poly.entity_id
_entity_poly.type
_entity_poly.pdbx_seq_one_letter_code
_entity_poly.pdbx_strand_id
1 'polypeptide(L)'
;MIIDCHTRLWSDARQLGEATATKLAGGAPATWAEECGDAAAHGRAMSCIDASLIIGHHAELAGAHVPNELIADFVSRDPQHRLGIAGIDPLANTVNQDFSMALNLGFVGIAVSPSLAGFHPTHSSAMNIYERCCEHGLPVIVTMPQPIPANAILDFARPLHWDEIARTYPDLRIMFTQIGYPWIDELLVLAGKHENVFAEVSGVATRPWQVYNALSTAWSLDVIDRLLFGSGFPLSTPQLAIESLYNVNASVKGTPMPSIPRARVKDIVERDSLTSLGIDHPMASHSTSNTATKTRNEIPSNDAS
;
A
#
# COMPACT_ATOMS: atom_id res chain seq x y z
N MET A 1 4.69 -17.37 3.34
CA MET A 1 5.01 -16.13 4.06
C MET A 1 3.89 -15.14 3.75
N ILE A 2 3.34 -14.46 4.75
CA ILE A 2 2.27 -13.47 4.63
C ILE A 2 2.79 -12.16 5.23
N ILE A 3 2.86 -11.13 4.40
CA ILE A 3 3.29 -9.78 4.79
C ILE A 3 2.09 -8.86 4.66
N ASP A 4 1.67 -8.24 5.76
CA ASP A 4 0.64 -7.21 5.75
C ASP A 4 1.25 -5.86 5.39
N CYS A 5 0.99 -5.39 4.18
CA CYS A 5 1.59 -4.16 3.66
C CYS A 5 0.94 -2.89 4.19
N HIS A 6 -0.12 -2.98 4.99
CA HIS A 6 -0.85 -1.81 5.45
C HIS A 6 -1.44 -2.01 6.84
N THR A 7 -0.64 -1.63 7.83
CA THR A 7 -1.11 -1.40 9.20
C THR A 7 -0.79 0.02 9.61
N ARG A 8 -1.54 0.55 10.57
CA ARG A 8 -1.35 1.91 11.09
C ARG A 8 -1.26 1.88 12.60
N LEU A 9 -0.71 2.95 13.13
CA LEU A 9 -0.52 3.18 14.54
C LEU A 9 -0.75 4.65 14.85
N TRP A 10 -1.53 4.93 15.88
CA TRP A 10 -1.65 6.27 16.49
C TRP A 10 -1.99 6.10 17.98
N SER A 11 -1.51 7.03 18.80
CA SER A 11 -1.82 7.09 20.23
C SER A 11 -3.01 7.98 20.53
N ASP A 12 -3.34 8.92 19.63
CA ASP A 12 -4.41 9.90 19.80
C ASP A 12 -5.10 10.11 18.45
N ALA A 13 -6.43 10.01 18.42
CA ALA A 13 -7.21 10.22 17.20
C ALA A 13 -6.97 11.59 16.55
N ARG A 14 -6.59 12.62 17.34
CA ARG A 14 -6.22 13.96 16.85
C ARG A 14 -4.98 13.95 15.97
N GLN A 15 -4.11 12.94 16.08
CA GLN A 15 -2.97 12.75 15.17
C GLN A 15 -3.43 12.46 13.73
N LEU A 16 -4.69 12.08 13.51
CA LEU A 16 -5.28 11.89 12.18
C LEU A 16 -5.97 13.17 11.65
N GLY A 17 -5.84 14.30 12.37
CA GLY A 17 -6.50 15.57 12.09
C GLY A 17 -7.86 15.71 12.78
N GLU A 18 -8.23 16.94 13.14
CA GLU A 18 -9.43 17.25 13.95
C GLU A 18 -10.73 16.77 13.28
N ALA A 19 -10.84 16.95 11.96
CA ALA A 19 -12.00 16.51 11.19
C ALA A 19 -12.16 14.98 11.22
N THR A 20 -11.04 14.25 11.14
CA THR A 20 -11.02 12.79 11.26
C THR A 20 -11.37 12.39 12.67
N ALA A 21 -10.71 12.95 13.69
CA ALA A 21 -10.96 12.69 15.10
C ALA A 21 -12.44 12.89 15.47
N THR A 22 -13.05 13.97 15.00
CA THR A 22 -14.48 14.26 15.21
C THR A 22 -15.38 13.17 14.61
N LYS A 23 -15.09 12.73 13.37
CA LYS A 23 -15.83 11.64 12.73
C LYS A 23 -15.66 10.30 13.47
N LEU A 24 -14.48 10.02 14.00
CA LEU A 24 -14.22 8.83 14.80
C LEU A 24 -15.01 8.86 16.11
N ALA A 25 -15.02 10.00 16.81
CA ALA A 25 -15.81 10.20 18.02
C ALA A 25 -17.34 10.11 17.77
N GLY A 26 -17.79 10.44 16.56
CA GLY A 26 -19.20 10.42 16.16
C GLY A 26 -19.81 9.04 15.88
N GLY A 27 -19.09 7.94 16.12
CA GLY A 27 -19.62 6.58 16.00
C GLY A 27 -19.29 5.87 14.69
N ALA A 28 -18.04 5.95 14.24
CA ALA A 28 -17.49 4.88 13.38
C ALA A 28 -17.76 3.50 14.05
N PRO A 29 -17.97 2.41 13.29
CA PRO A 29 -18.34 1.12 13.90
C PRO A 29 -17.34 0.77 15.01
N ALA A 30 -17.84 0.18 16.09
CA ALA A 30 -17.17 0.00 17.41
C ALA A 30 -15.75 -0.62 17.39
N THR A 31 -15.24 -1.01 16.22
CA THR A 31 -13.89 -1.51 15.95
C THR A 31 -12.83 -0.42 15.72
N TRP A 32 -13.19 0.86 15.52
CA TRP A 32 -12.21 1.93 15.27
C TRP A 32 -11.59 2.53 16.54
N ALA A 33 -12.19 2.27 17.72
CA ALA A 33 -11.94 3.01 18.95
C ALA A 33 -11.19 2.22 20.04
N GLU A 34 -10.85 0.95 19.81
CA GLU A 34 -9.83 0.32 20.66
C GLU A 34 -8.47 0.92 20.30
N GLU A 35 -7.77 1.41 21.32
CA GLU A 35 -6.53 2.15 21.23
C GLU A 35 -5.56 1.49 20.23
N CYS A 36 -5.49 2.05 19.02
CA CYS A 36 -4.60 1.61 17.96
C CYS A 36 -3.12 1.62 18.42
N GLY A 37 -2.83 2.32 19.52
CA GLY A 37 -1.56 2.39 20.24
C GLY A 37 -1.18 1.20 21.13
N ASP A 38 -2.07 0.23 21.37
CA ASP A 38 -1.71 -0.95 22.17
C ASP A 38 -0.91 -1.96 21.33
N ALA A 39 0.39 -2.04 21.59
CA ALA A 39 1.28 -3.04 20.99
C ALA A 39 0.83 -4.48 21.24
N ALA A 40 0.09 -4.75 22.33
CA ALA A 40 -0.47 -6.05 22.59
C ALA A 40 -1.69 -6.33 21.69
N ALA A 41 -2.57 -5.36 21.44
CA ALA A 41 -3.68 -5.49 20.49
C ALA A 41 -3.17 -5.73 19.06
N HIS A 42 -2.19 -4.95 18.60
CA HIS A 42 -1.55 -5.18 17.31
C HIS A 42 -0.89 -6.56 17.27
N GLY A 43 -0.11 -6.95 18.28
CA GLY A 43 0.53 -8.27 18.35
C GLY A 43 -0.45 -9.44 18.28
N ARG A 44 -1.61 -9.35 18.96
CA ARG A 44 -2.69 -10.35 18.86
C ARG A 44 -3.27 -10.42 17.44
N ALA A 45 -3.55 -9.26 16.83
CA ALA A 45 -4.14 -9.17 15.50
C ALA A 45 -3.19 -9.70 14.40
N MET A 46 -1.88 -9.51 14.56
CA MET A 46 -0.85 -9.98 13.61
C MET A 46 -0.44 -11.44 13.80
N SER A 47 -1.10 -12.22 14.67
CA SER A 47 -0.74 -13.62 14.96
C SER A 47 -0.83 -14.58 13.77
N CYS A 48 -1.51 -14.20 12.68
CA CYS A 48 -1.69 -15.01 11.47
C CYS A 48 -0.82 -14.56 10.29
N ILE A 49 0.11 -13.62 10.51
CA ILE A 49 1.04 -13.10 9.49
C ILE A 49 2.48 -13.19 9.99
N ASP A 50 3.45 -13.09 9.07
CA ASP A 50 4.87 -13.12 9.40
C ASP A 50 5.42 -11.71 9.69
N ALA A 51 4.95 -10.68 8.98
CA ALA A 51 5.39 -9.31 9.21
C ALA A 51 4.34 -8.26 8.81
N SER A 52 4.42 -7.06 9.38
CA SER A 52 3.62 -5.91 8.97
C SER A 52 4.43 -4.66 8.67
N LEU A 53 3.97 -3.90 7.67
CA LEU A 53 4.41 -2.54 7.41
C LEU A 53 3.55 -1.58 8.24
N ILE A 54 4.21 -0.79 9.08
CA ILE A 54 3.57 0.24 9.92
C ILE A 54 3.67 1.57 9.18
N ILE A 55 2.56 2.03 8.61
CA ILE A 55 2.50 3.22 7.76
C ILE A 55 2.30 4.47 8.62
N GLY A 56 3.32 5.33 8.63
CA GLY A 56 3.27 6.68 9.21
C GLY A 56 2.39 7.63 8.42
N HIS A 57 2.06 8.78 9.01
CA HIS A 57 1.16 9.75 8.39
C HIS A 57 1.54 11.19 8.75
N HIS A 58 1.80 12.01 7.74
CA HIS A 58 2.03 13.44 7.89
C HIS A 58 1.39 14.18 6.70
N ALA A 59 0.49 15.11 7.02
CA ALA A 59 -0.22 15.94 6.05
C ALA A 59 -0.69 17.25 6.73
N GLU A 60 0.04 18.34 6.49
CA GLU A 60 -0.19 19.63 7.16
C GLU A 60 -1.55 20.24 6.79
N LEU A 61 -1.98 20.14 5.52
CA LEU A 61 -3.27 20.66 5.08
C LEU A 61 -4.43 20.02 5.85
N ALA A 62 -4.38 18.71 6.12
CA ALA A 62 -5.38 18.00 6.92
C ALA A 62 -5.20 18.18 8.44
N GLY A 63 -4.11 18.80 8.88
CA GLY A 63 -3.72 18.88 10.30
C GLY A 63 -3.41 17.51 10.90
N ALA A 64 -3.00 16.55 10.08
CA ALA A 64 -2.76 15.17 10.49
C ALA A 64 -1.25 14.93 10.59
N HIS A 65 -0.81 14.47 11.76
CA HIS A 65 0.60 14.17 12.01
C HIS A 65 0.73 13.10 13.10
N VAL A 66 1.24 11.94 12.69
CA VAL A 66 1.73 10.88 13.56
C VAL A 66 3.27 10.97 13.53
N PRO A 67 3.92 11.31 14.66
CA PRO A 67 5.37 11.43 14.71
C PRO A 67 6.07 10.13 14.29
N ASN A 68 7.09 10.23 13.43
CA ASN A 68 7.82 9.05 12.96
C ASN A 68 8.56 8.35 14.11
N GLU A 69 8.95 9.08 15.15
CA GLU A 69 9.57 8.53 16.36
C GLU A 69 8.62 7.59 17.11
N LEU A 70 7.31 7.86 17.09
CA LEU A 70 6.30 6.99 17.68
C LEU A 70 6.25 5.65 16.92
N ILE A 71 6.31 5.70 15.59
CA ILE A 71 6.37 4.49 14.75
C ILE A 71 7.68 3.73 14.98
N ALA A 72 8.81 4.43 15.05
CA ALA A 72 10.12 3.83 15.28
C ALA A 72 10.21 3.14 16.65
N ASP A 73 9.71 3.77 17.72
CA ASP A 73 9.63 3.16 19.05
C ASP A 73 8.82 1.86 19.01
N PHE A 74 7.68 1.86 18.32
CA PHE A 74 6.83 0.69 18.18
C PHE A 74 7.49 -0.46 17.39
N VAL A 75 8.17 -0.11 16.30
CA VAL A 75 8.93 -1.05 15.46
C VAL A 75 10.08 -1.66 16.25
N SER A 76 10.78 -0.86 17.07
CA SER A 76 11.94 -1.31 17.86
C SER A 76 11.63 -2.42 18.87
N ARG A 77 10.35 -2.57 19.27
CA ARG A 77 9.91 -3.62 20.19
C ARG A 77 9.86 -5.01 19.55
N ASP A 78 9.81 -5.08 18.22
CA ASP A 78 9.78 -6.33 17.45
C ASP A 78 10.26 -6.08 15.99
N PRO A 79 11.53 -5.71 15.81
CA PRO A 79 12.05 -5.25 14.52
C PRO A 79 12.18 -6.37 13.48
N GLN A 80 12.02 -7.63 13.89
CA GLN A 80 11.99 -8.77 12.97
C GLN A 80 10.66 -8.90 12.24
N HIS A 81 9.55 -8.49 12.86
CA HIS A 81 8.20 -8.68 12.30
C HIS A 81 7.49 -7.34 12.03
N ARG A 82 8.09 -6.21 12.41
CA ARG A 82 7.53 -4.87 12.19
C ARG A 82 8.53 -4.04 11.41
N LEU A 83 8.08 -3.45 10.32
CA LEU A 83 8.89 -2.56 9.50
C LEU A 83 8.20 -1.20 9.39
N GLY A 84 8.92 -0.14 9.70
CA GLY A 84 8.37 1.21 9.65
C GLY A 84 8.38 1.78 8.24
N ILE A 85 7.32 2.52 7.89
CA ILE A 85 7.27 3.42 6.73
C ILE A 85 7.06 4.86 7.24
N ALA A 86 7.93 5.79 6.86
CA ALA A 86 7.91 7.15 7.39
C ALA A 86 6.83 7.99 6.71
N GLY A 87 5.98 8.66 7.49
CA GLY A 87 5.05 9.65 6.96
C GLY A 87 5.79 10.94 6.64
N ILE A 88 5.70 11.42 5.39
CA ILE A 88 6.29 12.68 4.96
C ILE A 88 5.25 13.52 4.22
N ASP A 89 5.18 14.80 4.59
CA ASP A 89 4.52 15.82 3.77
C ASP A 89 5.59 16.54 2.92
N PRO A 90 5.59 16.39 1.59
CA PRO A 90 6.55 17.06 0.73
C PRO A 90 6.48 18.59 0.74
N LEU A 91 5.38 19.20 1.20
CA LEU A 91 5.24 20.65 1.30
C LEU A 91 5.65 21.20 2.68
N ALA A 92 5.82 20.33 3.67
CA ALA A 92 6.23 20.76 5.01
C ALA A 92 7.63 21.37 4.99
N ASN A 93 7.83 22.42 5.80
CA ASN A 93 9.14 23.05 5.95
C ASN A 93 10.19 22.09 6.55
N THR A 94 9.73 21.04 7.24
CA THR A 94 10.56 20.01 7.88
C THR A 94 10.94 18.87 6.95
N VAL A 95 10.46 18.85 5.69
CA VAL A 95 10.60 17.70 4.77
C VAL A 95 12.02 17.11 4.70
N ASN A 96 13.05 17.95 4.68
CA ASN A 96 14.44 17.49 4.63
C ASN A 96 14.91 16.84 5.94
N GLN A 97 14.46 17.38 7.07
CA GLN A 97 14.72 16.82 8.39
C GLN A 97 13.96 15.50 8.57
N ASP A 98 12.69 15.45 8.17
CA ASP A 98 11.83 14.27 8.25
C ASP A 98 12.40 13.11 7.42
N PHE A 99 12.88 13.38 6.20
CA PHE A 99 13.53 12.36 5.37
C PHE A 99 14.85 11.89 6.00
N SER A 100 15.68 12.80 6.51
CA SER A 100 16.95 12.43 7.14
C SER A 100 16.71 11.60 8.42
N MET A 101 15.68 11.95 9.17
CA MET A 101 15.23 11.19 10.34
C MET A 101 14.70 9.80 9.94
N ALA A 102 13.95 9.69 8.84
CA ALA A 102 13.49 8.41 8.33
C ALA A 102 14.66 7.44 8.06
N LEU A 103 15.72 7.94 7.42
CA LEU A 103 16.95 7.16 7.20
C LEU A 103 17.62 6.74 8.52
N ASN A 104 17.80 7.69 9.45
CA ASN A 104 18.47 7.43 10.73
C ASN A 104 17.70 6.44 11.62
N LEU A 105 16.38 6.42 11.54
CA LEU A 105 15.51 5.52 12.29
C LEU A 105 15.31 4.17 11.59
N GLY A 106 15.92 3.96 10.41
CA GLY A 106 15.86 2.68 9.68
C GLY A 106 14.52 2.39 9.03
N PHE A 107 13.76 3.43 8.66
CA PHE A 107 12.53 3.25 7.90
C PHE A 107 12.81 2.63 6.52
N VAL A 108 11.96 1.69 6.11
CA VAL A 108 12.16 0.91 4.87
C VAL A 108 11.33 1.46 3.70
N GLY A 109 10.76 2.65 3.84
CA GLY A 109 9.97 3.31 2.81
C GLY A 109 9.38 4.62 3.29
N ILE A 110 8.81 5.38 2.35
CA ILE A 110 8.16 6.67 2.61
C ILE A 110 6.68 6.58 2.25
N ALA A 111 5.81 7.13 3.11
CA ALA A 111 4.39 7.27 2.86
C ALA A 111 4.04 8.74 2.62
N VAL A 112 3.26 9.00 1.58
CA VAL A 112 2.76 10.33 1.25
C VAL A 112 1.25 10.30 1.06
N SER A 113 0.57 11.41 1.34
CA SER A 113 -0.87 11.57 1.13
C SER A 113 -1.19 12.81 0.28
N PRO A 114 -1.04 12.76 -1.06
CA PRO A 114 -1.19 13.94 -1.93
C PRO A 114 -2.47 14.76 -1.69
N SER A 115 -3.60 14.07 -1.52
CA SER A 115 -4.90 14.71 -1.29
C SER A 115 -5.01 15.40 0.07
N LEU A 116 -4.45 14.81 1.13
CA LEU A 116 -4.53 15.34 2.49
C LEU A 116 -3.45 16.39 2.77
N ALA A 117 -2.30 16.30 2.09
CA ALA A 117 -1.19 17.25 2.17
C ALA A 117 -1.35 18.42 1.16
N GLY A 118 -2.20 18.26 0.14
CA GLY A 118 -2.56 19.33 -0.78
C GLY A 118 -1.55 19.57 -1.90
N PHE A 119 -0.84 18.54 -2.35
CA PHE A 119 0.13 18.65 -3.45
C PHE A 119 -0.26 17.79 -4.65
N HIS A 120 -0.06 18.31 -5.86
CA HIS A 120 -0.09 17.49 -7.07
C HIS A 120 1.12 16.55 -7.08
N PRO A 121 1.00 15.25 -7.44
CA PRO A 121 2.12 14.30 -7.38
C PRO A 121 3.42 14.77 -8.07
N THR A 122 3.35 15.52 -9.16
CA THR A 122 4.52 16.08 -9.88
C THR A 122 5.01 17.43 -9.35
N HIS A 123 4.52 17.89 -8.19
CA HIS A 123 5.03 19.11 -7.56
C HIS A 123 6.55 18.97 -7.30
N SER A 124 7.33 20.01 -7.57
CA SER A 124 8.80 19.94 -7.54
C SER A 124 9.36 19.44 -6.20
N SER A 125 8.74 19.82 -5.08
CA SER A 125 9.14 19.32 -3.76
C SER A 125 8.89 17.82 -3.59
N ALA A 126 7.79 17.31 -4.13
CA ALA A 126 7.49 15.88 -4.12
C ALA A 126 8.43 15.10 -5.05
N MET A 127 8.72 15.64 -6.24
CA MET A 127 9.68 15.05 -7.18
C MET A 127 11.08 14.90 -6.57
N ASN A 128 11.55 15.90 -5.80
CA ASN A 128 12.81 15.81 -5.05
C ASN A 128 12.79 14.66 -4.02
N ILE A 129 11.66 14.44 -3.34
CA ILE A 129 11.53 13.30 -2.42
C ILE A 129 11.57 11.97 -3.16
N TYR A 130 10.94 11.87 -4.33
CA TYR A 130 10.97 10.64 -5.13
C TYR A 130 12.35 10.34 -5.70
N GLU A 131 13.10 11.36 -6.11
CA GLU A 131 14.50 11.23 -6.52
C GLU A 131 15.35 10.64 -5.39
N ARG A 132 15.24 11.20 -4.18
CA ARG A 132 15.94 10.68 -2.99
C ARG A 132 15.51 9.27 -2.63
N CYS A 133 14.22 8.95 -2.77
CA CYS A 133 13.74 7.58 -2.60
C CYS A 133 14.44 6.62 -3.57
N CYS A 134 14.66 7.02 -4.83
CA CYS A 134 15.42 6.21 -5.80
C CYS A 134 16.87 6.02 -5.37
N GLU A 135 17.55 7.09 -4.95
CA GLU A 135 18.96 7.05 -4.49
C GLU A 135 19.16 6.07 -3.32
N HIS A 136 18.17 5.95 -2.44
CA HIS A 136 18.21 5.12 -1.25
C HIS A 136 17.47 3.78 -1.39
N GLY A 137 16.86 3.49 -2.54
CA GLY A 137 16.08 2.27 -2.76
C GLY A 137 14.82 2.17 -1.91
N LEU A 138 14.23 3.31 -1.50
CA LEU A 138 13.02 3.35 -0.67
C LEU A 138 11.76 3.35 -1.55
N PRO A 139 10.80 2.42 -1.34
CA PRO A 139 9.49 2.49 -1.99
C PRO A 139 8.68 3.69 -1.48
N VAL A 140 7.80 4.19 -2.34
CA VAL A 140 6.82 5.24 -2.01
C VAL A 140 5.42 4.62 -1.88
N ILE A 141 4.81 4.77 -0.70
CA ILE A 141 3.45 4.33 -0.43
C ILE A 141 2.50 5.53 -0.56
N VAL A 142 1.62 5.47 -1.55
CA VAL A 142 0.60 6.48 -1.83
C VAL A 142 -0.65 6.16 -1.02
N THR A 143 -0.91 6.99 -0.02
CA THR A 143 -1.97 6.75 0.95
C THR A 143 -3.14 7.71 0.75
N MET A 144 -4.36 7.19 0.95
CA MET A 144 -5.56 8.01 1.08
C MET A 144 -6.36 7.56 2.31
N PRO A 145 -5.99 8.02 3.51
CA PRO A 145 -6.71 7.69 4.74
C PRO A 145 -8.21 7.99 4.63
N GLN A 146 -9.02 7.08 5.16
CA GLN A 146 -10.44 7.35 5.42
C GLN A 146 -10.65 7.53 6.93
N PRO A 147 -11.59 8.39 7.36
CA PRO A 147 -12.45 9.25 6.53
C PRO A 147 -11.69 10.40 5.86
N ILE A 148 -12.10 10.76 4.64
CA ILE A 148 -11.52 11.90 3.92
C ILE A 148 -12.10 13.21 4.51
N PRO A 149 -11.26 14.17 4.93
CA PRO A 149 -11.73 15.46 5.45
C PRO A 149 -12.17 16.40 4.31
N ALA A 150 -13.02 17.39 4.62
CA ALA A 150 -13.65 18.24 3.60
C ALA A 150 -12.67 19.15 2.83
N ASN A 151 -11.52 19.45 3.44
CA ASN A 151 -10.45 20.24 2.84
C ASN A 151 -9.47 19.41 2.00
N ALA A 152 -9.58 18.08 1.99
CA ALA A 152 -8.74 17.24 1.14
C ALA A 152 -9.05 17.48 -0.34
N ILE A 153 -7.99 17.51 -1.16
CA ILE A 153 -8.10 17.75 -2.60
C ILE A 153 -8.12 16.40 -3.29
N LEU A 154 -9.31 15.86 -3.59
CA LEU A 154 -9.47 14.50 -4.12
C LEU A 154 -8.71 14.28 -5.45
N ASP A 155 -8.67 15.28 -6.33
CA ASP A 155 -8.00 15.18 -7.62
C ASP A 155 -6.53 14.75 -7.47
N PHE A 156 -5.84 15.25 -6.44
CA PHE A 156 -4.44 14.90 -6.19
C PHE A 156 -4.21 13.45 -5.76
N ALA A 157 -5.24 12.73 -5.30
CA ALA A 157 -5.15 11.30 -5.03
C ALA A 157 -5.36 10.42 -6.27
N ARG A 158 -5.67 10.98 -7.46
CA ARG A 158 -5.89 10.17 -8.65
C ARG A 158 -4.61 9.44 -9.10
N PRO A 159 -4.66 8.11 -9.33
CA PRO A 159 -3.49 7.33 -9.73
C PRO A 159 -2.83 7.82 -11.02
N LEU A 160 -3.59 8.29 -12.02
CA LEU A 160 -3.01 8.69 -13.30
C LEU A 160 -2.02 9.87 -13.21
N HIS A 161 -2.10 10.70 -12.17
CA HIS A 161 -1.09 11.74 -11.93
C HIS A 161 0.31 11.18 -11.65
N TRP A 162 0.40 9.89 -11.30
CA TRP A 162 1.66 9.19 -11.06
C TRP A 162 2.32 8.62 -12.31
N ASP A 163 1.68 8.71 -13.48
CA ASP A 163 2.27 8.24 -14.75
C ASP A 163 3.59 8.96 -15.07
N GLU A 164 3.67 10.25 -14.81
CA GLU A 164 4.89 11.02 -15.06
C GLU A 164 6.03 10.61 -14.13
N ILE A 165 5.72 10.36 -12.86
CA ILE A 165 6.71 9.90 -11.87
C ILE A 165 7.25 8.53 -12.28
N ALA A 166 6.37 7.58 -12.61
CA ALA A 166 6.77 6.24 -13.03
C ALA A 166 7.58 6.24 -14.35
N ARG A 167 7.32 7.18 -15.28
CA ARG A 167 8.16 7.37 -16.48
C ARG A 167 9.51 8.01 -16.18
N THR A 168 9.56 8.92 -15.22
CA THR A 168 10.77 9.67 -14.86
C THR A 168 11.72 8.82 -14.02
N TYR A 169 11.16 8.05 -13.09
CA TYR A 169 11.88 7.17 -12.18
C TYR A 169 11.39 5.73 -12.37
N PRO A 170 11.77 5.05 -13.47
CA PRO A 170 11.27 3.71 -13.77
C PRO A 170 11.65 2.67 -12.71
N ASP A 171 12.73 2.89 -11.95
CA ASP A 171 13.18 2.01 -10.87
C ASP A 171 12.48 2.29 -9.52
N LEU A 172 11.73 3.38 -9.41
CA LEU A 172 10.99 3.71 -8.19
C LEU A 172 9.82 2.76 -8.02
N ARG A 173 9.77 2.10 -6.86
CA ARG A 173 8.63 1.25 -6.48
C ARG A 173 7.57 2.07 -5.81
N ILE A 174 6.35 1.99 -6.33
CA ILE A 174 5.22 2.79 -5.89
C ILE A 174 4.10 1.82 -5.49
N MET A 175 3.61 1.92 -4.26
CA MET A 175 2.47 1.12 -3.80
C MET A 175 1.30 2.03 -3.44
N PHE A 176 0.14 1.80 -4.06
CA PHE A 176 -1.08 2.51 -3.70
C PHE A 176 -1.88 1.73 -2.66
N THR A 177 -2.40 2.45 -1.67
CA THR A 177 -3.32 1.85 -0.71
C THR A 177 -4.71 1.63 -1.31
N GLN A 178 -5.44 0.62 -0.83
CA GLN A 178 -6.85 0.34 -1.13
C GLN A 178 -7.15 0.14 -2.62
N ILE A 179 -6.20 -0.38 -3.39
CA ILE A 179 -6.28 -0.50 -4.86
C ILE A 179 -6.64 0.84 -5.52
N GLY A 180 -6.23 1.97 -4.92
CA GLY A 180 -6.50 3.30 -5.48
C GLY A 180 -7.96 3.72 -5.45
N TYR A 181 -8.81 3.06 -4.65
CA TYR A 181 -10.23 3.41 -4.50
C TYR A 181 -10.40 4.92 -4.30
N PRO A 182 -11.33 5.61 -5.02
CA PRO A 182 -12.33 5.04 -5.93
C PRO A 182 -11.85 4.81 -7.38
N TRP A 183 -10.63 5.20 -7.75
CA TRP A 183 -10.10 5.12 -9.11
C TRP A 183 -9.38 3.79 -9.39
N ILE A 184 -10.05 2.68 -9.07
CA ILE A 184 -9.47 1.33 -9.19
C ILE A 184 -9.00 1.06 -10.62
N ASP A 185 -9.86 1.31 -11.61
CA ASP A 185 -9.54 1.03 -13.02
C ASP A 185 -8.35 1.85 -13.52
N GLU A 186 -8.24 3.11 -13.10
CA GLU A 186 -7.10 3.97 -13.42
C GLU A 186 -5.79 3.41 -12.86
N LEU A 187 -5.81 2.95 -11.61
CA LEU A 187 -4.63 2.34 -11.00
C LEU A 187 -4.25 1.04 -11.69
N LEU A 188 -5.21 0.18 -12.03
CA LEU A 188 -4.92 -1.08 -12.70
C LEU A 188 -4.32 -0.87 -14.10
N VAL A 189 -4.78 0.15 -14.84
CA VAL A 189 -4.16 0.55 -16.10
C VAL A 189 -2.74 1.08 -15.89
N LEU A 190 -2.52 1.89 -14.84
CA LEU A 190 -1.19 2.38 -14.49
C LEU A 190 -0.23 1.23 -14.14
N ALA A 191 -0.68 0.27 -13.34
CA ALA A 191 0.08 -0.91 -12.96
C ALA A 191 0.39 -1.84 -14.15
N GLY A 192 -0.51 -1.91 -15.13
CA GLY A 192 -0.25 -2.64 -16.39
C GLY A 192 0.75 -1.92 -17.29
N LYS A 193 0.89 -0.60 -17.16
CA LYS A 193 1.84 0.21 -17.93
C LYS A 193 3.24 0.22 -17.31
N HIS A 194 3.35 0.16 -15.98
CA HIS A 194 4.61 0.33 -15.24
C HIS A 194 4.88 -0.84 -14.30
N GLU A 195 5.99 -1.54 -14.51
CA GLU A 195 6.33 -2.75 -13.76
C GLU A 195 6.54 -2.52 -12.26
N ASN A 196 6.92 -1.29 -11.85
CA ASN A 196 7.18 -0.97 -10.45
C ASN A 196 6.01 -0.27 -9.74
N VAL A 197 4.80 -0.33 -10.32
CA VAL A 197 3.57 0.15 -9.70
C VAL A 197 2.76 -1.03 -9.15
N PHE A 198 2.53 -0.99 -7.84
CA PHE A 198 1.81 -1.99 -7.06
C PHE A 198 0.61 -1.38 -6.34
N ALA A 199 -0.25 -2.24 -5.83
CA ALA A 199 -1.38 -1.82 -5.01
C ALA A 199 -1.66 -2.84 -3.92
N GLU A 200 -2.12 -2.40 -2.75
CA GLU A 200 -2.59 -3.32 -1.70
C GLU A 200 -4.11 -3.28 -1.53
N VAL A 201 -4.69 -4.38 -1.03
CA VAL A 201 -6.14 -4.65 -1.11
C VAL A 201 -6.98 -4.16 0.07
N SER A 202 -6.39 -3.53 1.08
CA SER A 202 -7.08 -3.13 2.32
C SER A 202 -8.29 -2.22 2.07
N GLY A 203 -9.28 -2.27 2.96
CA GLY A 203 -10.52 -1.49 2.86
C GLY A 203 -11.46 -1.89 1.71
N VAL A 204 -10.94 -2.28 0.54
CA VAL A 204 -11.67 -2.89 -0.56
C VAL A 204 -11.95 -4.36 -0.24
N ALA A 205 -10.99 -5.08 0.33
CA ALA A 205 -11.09 -6.49 0.70
C ALA A 205 -12.34 -6.80 1.54
N THR A 206 -12.77 -5.89 2.42
CA THR A 206 -13.94 -6.07 3.29
C THR A 206 -15.28 -5.67 2.65
N ARG A 207 -15.28 -5.27 1.37
CA ARG A 207 -16.47 -4.85 0.60
C ARG A 207 -16.71 -5.84 -0.54
N PRO A 208 -17.56 -6.88 -0.35
CA PRO A 208 -17.63 -8.04 -1.25
C PRO A 208 -17.75 -7.71 -2.76
N TRP A 209 -18.63 -6.76 -3.10
CA TRP A 209 -18.78 -6.31 -4.49
C TRP A 209 -17.53 -5.62 -5.03
N GLN A 210 -16.89 -4.75 -4.23
CA GLN A 210 -15.73 -4.00 -4.69
C GLN A 210 -14.49 -4.86 -4.81
N VAL A 211 -14.24 -5.77 -3.86
CA VAL A 211 -13.13 -6.72 -3.99
C VAL A 211 -13.32 -7.65 -5.18
N TYR A 212 -14.54 -8.14 -5.44
CA TYR A 212 -14.81 -8.95 -6.63
C TYR A 212 -14.51 -8.16 -7.92
N ASN A 213 -15.03 -6.94 -8.07
CA ASN A 213 -14.78 -6.13 -9.28
C ASN A 213 -13.30 -5.80 -9.45
N ALA A 214 -12.61 -5.40 -8.39
CA ALA A 214 -11.19 -5.06 -8.44
C ALA A 214 -10.33 -6.25 -8.88
N LEU A 215 -10.54 -7.42 -8.25
CA LEU A 215 -9.78 -8.63 -8.57
C LEU A 215 -10.13 -9.20 -9.95
N SER A 216 -11.40 -9.15 -10.36
CA SER A 216 -11.84 -9.58 -11.69
C SER A 216 -11.23 -8.71 -12.80
N THR A 217 -11.20 -7.38 -12.58
CA THR A 217 -10.60 -6.43 -13.52
C THR A 217 -9.08 -6.60 -13.58
N ALA A 218 -8.41 -6.69 -12.43
CA ALA A 218 -6.98 -6.94 -12.36
C ALA A 218 -6.57 -8.24 -13.05
N TRP A 219 -7.38 -9.31 -12.90
CA TRP A 219 -7.14 -10.56 -13.58
C TRP A 219 -7.35 -10.45 -15.10
N SER A 220 -8.41 -9.76 -15.53
CA SER A 220 -8.70 -9.57 -16.97
C SER A 220 -7.64 -8.73 -17.68
N LEU A 221 -7.00 -7.80 -16.96
CA LEU A 221 -5.90 -6.96 -17.47
C LEU A 221 -4.52 -7.61 -17.32
N ASP A 222 -4.45 -8.83 -16.76
CA ASP A 222 -3.19 -9.55 -16.46
C ASP A 222 -2.24 -8.77 -15.53
N VAL A 223 -2.79 -8.08 -14.52
CA VAL A 223 -2.05 -7.28 -13.51
C VAL A 223 -2.32 -7.71 -12.08
N ILE A 224 -2.95 -8.87 -11.87
CA ILE A 224 -3.27 -9.39 -10.53
C ILE A 224 -2.02 -9.73 -9.69
N ASP A 225 -0.88 -9.93 -10.36
CA ASP A 225 0.46 -10.06 -9.79
C ASP A 225 1.03 -8.74 -9.23
N ARG A 226 0.37 -7.60 -9.50
CA ARG A 226 0.69 -6.29 -8.90
C ARG A 226 -0.06 -6.01 -7.59
N LEU A 227 -0.99 -6.89 -7.20
CA LEU A 227 -1.82 -6.72 -6.00
C LEU A 227 -1.25 -7.41 -4.75
N LEU A 228 -0.86 -6.65 -3.74
CA LEU A 228 -0.29 -7.12 -2.48
C LEU A 228 -1.35 -7.24 -1.38
N PHE A 229 -1.06 -8.04 -0.37
CA PHE A 229 -1.91 -8.15 0.81
C PHE A 229 -1.74 -6.95 1.75
N GLY A 230 -2.85 -6.40 2.22
CA GLY A 230 -2.91 -5.41 3.28
C GLY A 230 -4.23 -5.50 4.01
N SER A 231 -4.22 -5.47 5.34
CA SER A 231 -5.46 -5.54 6.14
C SER A 231 -6.10 -4.17 6.32
N GLY A 232 -5.28 -3.12 6.41
CA GLY A 232 -5.72 -1.78 6.81
C GLY A 232 -5.98 -1.68 8.32
N PHE A 233 -5.35 -2.52 9.14
CA PHE A 233 -5.47 -2.46 10.60
C PHE A 233 -5.29 -1.01 11.11
N PRO A 234 -6.14 -0.51 12.01
CA PRO A 234 -7.15 -1.26 12.80
C PRO A 234 -8.53 -1.38 12.15
N LEU A 235 -8.74 -0.93 10.91
CA LEU A 235 -10.06 -1.02 10.26
C LEU A 235 -10.53 -2.47 10.09
N SER A 236 -9.59 -3.37 9.78
CA SER A 236 -9.80 -4.81 9.68
C SER A 236 -8.58 -5.52 10.25
N THR A 237 -8.79 -6.69 10.85
CA THR A 237 -7.68 -7.58 11.18
C THR A 237 -7.19 -8.31 9.92
N PRO A 238 -5.92 -8.77 9.90
CA PRO A 238 -5.42 -9.60 8.81
C PRO A 238 -6.26 -10.87 8.61
N GLN A 239 -6.65 -11.53 9.69
CA GLN A 239 -7.50 -12.72 9.63
C GLN A 239 -8.80 -12.45 8.86
N LEU A 240 -9.54 -11.38 9.24
CA LEU A 240 -10.79 -11.03 8.59
C LEU A 240 -10.58 -10.67 7.11
N ALA A 241 -9.50 -9.93 6.79
CA ALA A 241 -9.18 -9.56 5.42
C ALA A 241 -8.86 -10.80 4.55
N ILE A 242 -8.08 -11.76 5.08
CA ILE A 242 -7.75 -13.02 4.42
C ILE A 242 -9.01 -13.85 4.18
N GLU A 243 -9.87 -14.01 5.19
CA GLU A 243 -11.13 -14.72 5.07
C GLU A 243 -12.03 -14.10 3.99
N SER A 244 -12.11 -12.76 3.95
CA SER A 244 -12.88 -12.03 2.95
C SER A 244 -12.37 -12.25 1.52
N LEU A 245 -11.04 -12.20 1.33
CA LEU A 245 -10.40 -12.49 0.04
C LEU A 245 -10.67 -13.92 -0.42
N TYR A 246 -10.54 -14.91 0.46
CA TYR A 246 -10.84 -16.31 0.12
C TYR A 246 -12.33 -16.56 -0.15
N ASN A 247 -13.21 -15.66 0.32
CA ASN A 247 -14.65 -15.71 0.09
C ASN A 247 -15.11 -14.82 -1.08
N VAL A 248 -14.19 -14.23 -1.87
CA VAL A 248 -14.51 -13.26 -2.93
C VAL A 248 -15.56 -13.75 -3.94
N ASN A 249 -15.58 -15.05 -4.23
CA ASN A 249 -16.51 -15.63 -5.20
C ASN A 249 -17.92 -15.87 -4.64
N ALA A 250 -18.16 -15.69 -3.33
CA ALA A 250 -19.46 -15.95 -2.73
C ALA A 250 -20.57 -15.09 -3.34
N SER A 251 -20.27 -13.82 -3.65
CA SER A 251 -21.23 -12.88 -4.23
C SER A 251 -21.63 -13.21 -5.67
N VAL A 252 -20.87 -14.04 -6.38
CA VAL A 252 -21.12 -14.39 -7.79
C VAL A 252 -21.49 -15.85 -8.01
N LYS A 253 -21.56 -16.65 -6.94
CA LYS A 253 -21.94 -18.05 -7.01
C LYS A 253 -23.35 -18.21 -7.58
N GLY A 254 -23.49 -19.01 -8.64
CA GLY A 254 -24.76 -19.25 -9.32
C GLY A 254 -25.13 -18.19 -10.38
N THR A 255 -24.21 -17.28 -10.69
CA THR A 255 -24.34 -16.30 -11.79
C THR A 255 -23.44 -16.69 -12.97
N PRO A 256 -23.61 -16.11 -14.18
CA PRO A 256 -22.70 -16.36 -15.31
C PRO A 256 -21.34 -15.64 -15.18
N MET A 257 -21.12 -14.89 -14.09
CA MET A 257 -19.89 -14.12 -13.89
C MET A 257 -18.68 -15.03 -13.63
N PRO A 258 -17.49 -14.68 -14.13
CA PRO A 258 -16.29 -15.50 -13.93
C PRO A 258 -15.89 -15.54 -12.45
N SER A 259 -15.52 -16.72 -11.98
CA SER A 259 -14.95 -16.90 -10.64
C SER A 259 -13.44 -16.64 -10.66
N ILE A 260 -12.92 -15.90 -9.68
CA ILE A 260 -11.48 -15.68 -9.53
C ILE A 260 -10.83 -16.98 -9.01
N PRO A 261 -9.79 -17.52 -9.66
CA PRO A 261 -9.15 -18.76 -9.24
C PRO A 261 -8.57 -18.63 -7.83
N ARG A 262 -8.79 -19.65 -6.99
CA ARG A 262 -8.28 -19.67 -5.62
C ARG A 262 -6.76 -19.50 -5.56
N ALA A 263 -6.03 -20.04 -6.55
CA ALA A 263 -4.59 -19.85 -6.67
C ALA A 263 -4.20 -18.36 -6.80
N ARG A 264 -4.96 -17.56 -7.57
CA ARG A 264 -4.69 -16.12 -7.71
C ARG A 264 -4.95 -15.35 -6.43
N VAL A 265 -6.00 -15.72 -5.68
CA VAL A 265 -6.25 -15.14 -4.36
C VAL A 265 -5.12 -15.49 -3.39
N LYS A 266 -4.67 -16.75 -3.40
CA LYS A 266 -3.52 -17.20 -2.60
C LYS A 266 -2.25 -16.42 -2.96
N ASP A 267 -1.99 -16.21 -4.25
CA ASP A 267 -0.83 -15.46 -4.74
C ASP A 267 -0.83 -14.01 -4.25
N ILE A 268 -1.99 -13.39 -3.97
CA ILE A 268 -2.08 -12.04 -3.38
C ILE A 268 -1.73 -12.08 -1.90
N VAL A 269 -2.33 -13.03 -1.16
CA VAL A 269 -2.16 -13.16 0.29
C VAL A 269 -0.72 -13.51 0.67
N GLU A 270 -0.10 -14.41 -0.09
CA GLU A 270 1.23 -14.96 0.22
C GLU A 270 2.35 -14.39 -0.65
N ARG A 271 2.11 -13.27 -1.36
CA ARG A 271 3.16 -12.66 -2.18
C ARG A 271 4.31 -12.20 -1.28
N ASP A 272 5.53 -12.36 -1.78
CA ASP A 272 6.68 -11.68 -1.20
C ASP A 272 6.62 -10.19 -1.52
N SER A 273 5.85 -9.47 -0.71
CA SER A 273 5.66 -8.04 -0.82
C SER A 273 6.93 -7.26 -0.54
N LEU A 274 7.83 -7.78 0.32
CA LEU A 274 9.08 -7.08 0.64
C LEU A 274 9.98 -7.02 -0.59
N THR A 275 10.20 -8.15 -1.27
CA THR A 275 10.96 -8.18 -2.54
C THR A 275 10.27 -7.39 -3.64
N SER A 276 8.93 -7.49 -3.74
CA SER A 276 8.15 -6.72 -4.71
C SER A 276 8.37 -5.21 -4.53
N LEU A 277 8.45 -4.75 -3.27
CA LEU A 277 8.69 -3.36 -2.88
C LEU A 277 10.17 -3.00 -2.74
N GLY A 278 11.10 -3.91 -3.04
CA GLY A 278 12.55 -3.65 -2.99
C GLY A 278 13.07 -3.44 -1.57
N ILE A 279 12.34 -3.91 -0.56
CA ILE A 279 12.72 -3.80 0.85
C ILE A 279 13.68 -4.94 1.17
N ASP A 280 14.93 -4.59 1.51
CA ASP A 280 15.92 -5.54 1.99
C ASP A 280 15.62 -5.91 3.45
N HIS A 281 15.27 -7.18 3.66
CA HIS A 281 14.95 -7.73 4.98
C HIS A 281 15.28 -9.23 5.02
N PRO A 282 15.70 -9.80 6.16
CA PRO A 282 15.98 -11.24 6.26
C PRO A 282 14.84 -12.18 5.83
N MET A 283 13.59 -11.71 5.89
CA MET A 283 12.42 -12.45 5.43
C MET A 283 12.16 -12.31 3.92
N ALA A 284 12.73 -11.31 3.26
CA ALA A 284 12.62 -11.17 1.81
C ALA A 284 13.33 -12.35 1.13
N SER A 285 12.67 -12.95 0.14
CA SER A 285 13.29 -14.01 -0.63
C SER A 285 14.46 -13.43 -1.42
N HIS A 286 15.68 -13.83 -1.04
CA HIS A 286 16.87 -13.53 -1.81
C HIS A 286 16.85 -14.41 -3.06
N SER A 287 16.11 -13.98 -4.07
CA SER A 287 16.17 -14.56 -5.40
C SER A 287 17.60 -14.36 -5.92
N THR A 288 18.41 -15.41 -5.84
CA THR A 288 19.65 -15.52 -6.62
C THR A 288 19.23 -15.51 -8.10
N SER A 289 19.44 -14.38 -8.77
CA SER A 289 19.17 -14.25 -10.20
C SER A 289 20.09 -15.17 -10.99
N ASN A 290 19.63 -16.37 -11.33
CA ASN A 290 20.20 -17.15 -12.41
C ASN A 290 19.47 -16.75 -13.68
N THR A 291 20.09 -15.88 -14.47
CA THR A 291 19.66 -15.48 -15.81
C THR A 291 19.65 -16.70 -16.73
N ALA A 292 18.51 -17.40 -16.81
CA ALA A 292 18.24 -18.37 -17.85
C ALA A 292 17.51 -17.67 -19.00
N THR A 293 18.29 -17.40 -20.04
CA THR A 293 17.91 -16.94 -21.37
C THR A 293 16.63 -17.63 -21.87
N LYS A 294 15.52 -16.89 -21.99
CA LYS A 294 14.37 -17.34 -22.78
C LYS A 294 14.73 -17.23 -24.27
N THR A 295 15.14 -18.33 -24.86
CA THR A 295 15.16 -18.53 -26.31
C THR A 295 13.75 -18.33 -26.86
N ARG A 296 13.59 -17.37 -27.78
CA ARG A 296 12.40 -17.17 -28.61
C ARG A 296 12.19 -18.42 -29.48
N ASN A 297 10.96 -18.93 -29.48
CA ASN A 297 10.49 -19.93 -30.44
C ASN A 297 10.55 -19.36 -31.86
N GLU A 298 11.27 -20.05 -32.75
CA GLU A 298 11.20 -19.87 -34.19
C GLU A 298 9.88 -20.46 -34.72
N ILE A 299 9.23 -19.72 -35.62
CA ILE A 299 8.05 -20.14 -36.39
C ILE A 299 8.57 -20.92 -37.61
N PRO A 300 8.07 -22.13 -37.92
CA PRO A 300 8.48 -22.80 -39.14
C PRO A 300 7.81 -22.14 -40.35
N SER A 301 8.63 -21.60 -41.25
CA SER A 301 8.24 -21.15 -42.59
C SER A 301 7.77 -22.35 -43.41
N ASN A 302 6.51 -22.30 -43.82
CA ASN A 302 5.89 -23.28 -44.70
C ASN A 302 5.99 -22.73 -46.13
N ASP A 303 7.01 -23.12 -46.88
CA ASP A 303 7.07 -22.84 -48.32
C ASP A 303 6.78 -24.12 -49.09
N ALA A 304 5.66 -24.06 -49.82
CA ALA A 304 5.28 -24.99 -50.85
C ALA A 304 6.00 -24.62 -52.14
N SER A 305 6.71 -25.57 -52.73
CA SER A 305 7.02 -25.70 -54.16
C SER A 305 7.45 -27.13 -54.45
#